data_AF-A0A9P0CJ17-F1
#
_entry.id   AF-A0A9P0CJ17-F1
#
_cell.length_a   1.000
_cell.length_b   1.000
_cell.length_c   1.000
_cell.angle_alpha   90.00
_cell.angle_beta   90.00
_cell.angle_gamma   90.00
#
_symmetry.space_group_name_H-M   'P 1'
#
loop_
_entity.id
_entity.type
_entity.pdbx_description
1 polymer ?
#
loop_
_entity_poly.entity_id
_entity_poly.type
_entity_poly.pdbx_seq_one_letter_code
_entity_poly.pdbx_strand_id
1 'polypeptide(L)'
;MSELTYTILRLPTVYGLGDKNGLMPRIMATAIYKHMGETMKLLWNAELKISTVHINDVCRAIWFVSNRDDTNGQIYNVVDDADSTQGSISNILADIFNVKVDYYGNIVSAVVDLVGAADDANDKHLVPWAEVCRKDDILNTPLSPHMDSELLLHKHLRLDGGRLKQLGFTLSEPRPTVENVKEILDDFVKMKVFPVSLLP
;
A
#
# COMPACT_ATOMS: atom_id res chain seq x y z
N MET A 1 -37.45 -3.01 -19.45
CA MET A 1 -36.53 -3.27 -18.33
C MET A 1 -35.95 -1.93 -17.94
N SER A 2 -36.01 -1.52 -16.68
CA SER A 2 -35.28 -0.32 -16.23
C SER A 2 -33.78 -0.59 -16.35
N GLU A 3 -33.02 0.31 -16.97
CA GLU A 3 -31.57 0.16 -17.10
C GLU A 3 -30.91 0.19 -15.72
N LEU A 4 -29.88 -0.64 -15.52
CA LEU A 4 -29.12 -0.70 -14.27
C LEU A 4 -28.32 0.61 -14.10
N THR A 5 -28.52 1.29 -12.98
CA THR A 5 -27.73 2.48 -12.65
C THR A 5 -26.31 2.10 -12.22
N TYR A 6 -25.35 2.97 -12.48
CA TYR A 6 -23.96 2.75 -12.10
C TYR A 6 -23.27 4.04 -11.70
N THR A 7 -22.24 3.91 -10.87
CA THR A 7 -21.27 4.96 -10.54
C THR A 7 -19.90 4.31 -10.50
N ILE A 8 -18.89 4.97 -11.09
CA ILE A 8 -17.52 4.45 -11.11
C ILE A 8 -16.70 5.15 -10.03
N LEU A 9 -16.10 4.37 -9.16
CA LEU A 9 -15.10 4.84 -8.20
C LEU A 9 -13.70 4.42 -8.68
N ARG A 10 -12.79 5.39 -8.77
CA ARG A 10 -11.38 5.17 -9.07
C ARG A 10 -10.59 5.23 -7.77
N LEU A 11 -9.92 4.14 -7.45
CA LEU A 11 -9.17 4.00 -6.20
C LEU A 11 -7.67 4.12 -6.46
N PRO A 12 -6.93 4.81 -5.57
CA PRO A 12 -5.49 4.78 -5.53
C PRO A 12 -5.00 3.55 -4.73
N THR A 13 -3.82 3.63 -4.10
CA THR A 13 -3.36 2.62 -3.15
C THR A 13 -4.30 2.57 -1.95
N VAL A 14 -5.09 1.49 -1.86
CA VAL A 14 -6.00 1.25 -0.73
C VAL A 14 -5.23 0.59 0.40
N TYR A 15 -5.38 1.09 1.63
CA TYR A 15 -4.75 0.52 2.82
C TYR A 15 -5.77 0.30 3.94
N GLY A 16 -5.44 -0.57 4.90
CA GLY A 16 -6.29 -0.94 6.03
C GLY A 16 -6.55 -2.44 6.08
N LEU A 17 -7.47 -2.87 6.93
CA LEU A 17 -7.78 -4.30 7.16
C LEU A 17 -8.00 -5.07 5.84
N GLY A 18 -7.37 -6.25 5.76
CA GLY A 18 -7.42 -7.09 4.56
C GLY A 18 -6.59 -6.61 3.37
N ASP A 19 -5.79 -5.55 3.51
CA ASP A 19 -4.88 -5.09 2.45
C ASP A 19 -3.81 -6.13 2.13
N LYS A 20 -3.82 -6.65 0.90
CA LYS A 20 -2.79 -7.57 0.38
C LYS A 20 -1.88 -6.93 -0.66
N ASN A 21 -2.33 -5.85 -1.30
CA ASN A 21 -1.77 -5.34 -2.55
C ASN A 21 -1.39 -3.85 -2.50
N GLY A 22 -1.86 -3.12 -1.50
CA GLY A 22 -1.67 -1.69 -1.32
C GLY A 22 -0.36 -1.36 -0.62
N LEU A 23 -0.41 -1.13 0.70
CA LEU A 23 0.77 -0.91 1.52
C LEU A 23 1.41 -2.21 2.00
N MET A 24 0.66 -3.32 2.05
CA MET A 24 1.17 -4.60 2.54
C MET A 24 2.47 -5.10 1.88
N PRO A 25 2.67 -4.99 0.54
CA PRO A 25 3.96 -5.34 -0.07
C PRO A 25 5.15 -4.54 0.51
N ARG A 26 4.95 -3.24 0.80
CA ARG A 26 5.98 -2.37 1.41
C ARG A 26 6.21 -2.72 2.88
N ILE A 27 5.15 -3.07 3.60
CA ILE A 27 5.23 -3.54 4.99
C ILE A 27 6.04 -4.84 5.06
N MET A 28 5.74 -5.82 4.20
CA MET A 28 6.47 -7.09 4.13
C MET A 28 7.95 -6.89 3.79
N ALA A 29 8.24 -6.12 2.74
CA ALA A 29 9.61 -5.80 2.36
C ALA A 29 10.35 -5.18 3.56
N THR A 30 9.77 -4.16 4.20
CA THR A 30 10.37 -3.50 5.36
C THR A 30 10.66 -4.49 6.51
N ALA A 31 9.71 -5.36 6.83
CA ALA A 31 9.86 -6.36 7.87
C ALA A 31 10.98 -7.37 7.55
N ILE A 32 11.11 -7.78 6.29
CA ILE A 32 12.19 -8.67 5.82
C ILE A 32 13.56 -7.96 5.90
N TYR A 33 13.67 -6.71 5.45
CA TYR A 33 14.91 -5.92 5.58
C TYR A 33 15.33 -5.73 7.04
N LYS A 34 14.37 -5.48 7.93
CA LYS A 34 14.59 -5.45 9.38
C LYS A 34 15.13 -6.79 9.88
N HIS A 35 14.53 -7.90 9.47
CA HIS A 35 14.95 -9.25 9.86
C HIS A 35 16.39 -9.56 9.43
N MET A 36 16.78 -9.15 8.22
CA MET A 36 18.14 -9.33 7.70
C MET A 36 19.17 -8.35 8.29
N GLY A 37 18.72 -7.31 9.01
CA GLY A 37 19.59 -6.25 9.51
C GLY A 37 20.14 -5.34 8.41
N GLU A 38 19.44 -5.24 7.29
CA GLU A 38 19.90 -4.52 6.09
C GLU A 38 19.18 -3.19 5.89
N THR A 39 19.84 -2.26 5.21
CA THR A 39 19.22 -0.99 4.79
C THR A 39 18.28 -1.24 3.61
N MET A 40 17.04 -0.78 3.72
CA MET A 40 16.08 -0.84 2.63
C MET A 40 16.33 0.32 1.66
N LYS A 41 16.88 0.02 0.49
CA LYS A 41 17.18 1.03 -0.53
C LYS A 41 16.11 1.04 -1.62
N LEU A 42 15.34 2.11 -1.66
CA LEU A 42 14.25 2.29 -2.62
C LEU A 42 14.78 2.90 -3.92
N LEU A 43 14.18 2.50 -5.04
CA LEU A 43 14.63 2.90 -6.36
C LEU A 43 14.48 4.43 -6.54
N TRP A 44 13.26 4.94 -6.50
CA TRP A 44 12.98 6.36 -6.71
C TRP A 44 13.32 7.21 -5.49
N ASN A 45 13.30 8.54 -5.62
CA ASN A 45 13.49 9.42 -4.47
C ASN A 45 12.27 9.46 -3.53
N ALA A 46 12.42 10.15 -2.40
CA ALA A 46 11.35 10.33 -1.40
C ALA A 46 10.11 11.07 -1.93
N GLU A 47 10.21 11.83 -3.02
CA GLU A 47 9.14 12.67 -3.57
C GLU A 47 8.19 11.93 -4.51
N LEU A 48 8.46 10.66 -4.83
CA LEU A 48 7.57 9.86 -5.66
C LEU A 48 6.17 9.80 -5.03
N LYS A 49 5.18 10.35 -5.74
CA LYS A 49 3.77 10.40 -5.30
C LYS A 49 3.14 9.02 -5.28
N ILE A 50 2.45 8.70 -4.17
CA ILE A 50 1.69 7.48 -3.96
C ILE A 50 0.36 7.90 -3.37
N SER A 51 -0.64 8.19 -4.21
CA SER A 51 -1.99 8.52 -3.69
C SER A 51 -2.49 7.37 -2.81
N THR A 52 -3.15 7.68 -1.69
CA THR A 52 -3.65 6.68 -0.73
C THR A 52 -5.13 6.88 -0.42
N VAL A 53 -5.78 5.83 0.07
CA VAL A 53 -7.11 5.91 0.70
C VAL A 53 -7.29 4.76 1.67
N HIS A 54 -7.89 5.02 2.83
CA HIS A 54 -8.22 3.96 3.77
C HIS A 54 -9.43 3.14 3.30
N ILE A 55 -9.45 1.83 3.55
CA ILE A 55 -10.53 0.93 3.15
C ILE A 55 -11.89 1.35 3.73
N ASN A 56 -11.93 1.89 4.95
CA ASN A 56 -13.17 2.41 5.53
C ASN A 56 -13.73 3.56 4.71
N ASP A 57 -12.88 4.46 4.20
CA ASP A 57 -13.33 5.56 3.37
C ASP A 57 -13.75 5.10 1.97
N VAL A 58 -13.15 4.05 1.43
CA VAL A 58 -13.65 3.38 0.21
C VAL A 58 -15.05 2.83 0.44
N CYS A 59 -15.28 2.05 1.50
CA CYS A 59 -16.59 1.49 1.84
C CYS A 59 -17.64 2.59 2.08
N ARG A 60 -17.28 3.64 2.82
CA ARG A 60 -18.15 4.80 3.05
C ARG A 60 -18.46 5.55 1.77
N ALA A 61 -17.49 5.71 0.86
CA ALA A 61 -17.71 6.36 -0.43
C ALA A 61 -18.65 5.55 -1.32
N ILE A 62 -18.50 4.22 -1.38
CA ILE A 62 -19.44 3.33 -2.08
C ILE A 62 -20.85 3.55 -1.54
N TRP A 63 -21.04 3.44 -0.22
CA TRP A 63 -22.35 3.66 0.39
C TRP A 63 -22.90 5.06 0.11
N PHE A 64 -22.06 6.08 0.22
CA PHE A 64 -22.42 7.47 0.00
C PHE A 64 -22.93 7.73 -1.44
N VAL A 65 -22.24 7.21 -2.46
CA VAL A 65 -22.65 7.45 -3.85
C VAL A 65 -23.81 6.56 -4.30
N SER A 66 -23.93 5.33 -3.77
CA SER A 66 -25.00 4.41 -4.14
C SER A 66 -26.39 4.82 -3.65
N ASN A 67 -26.46 5.72 -2.66
CA ASN A 67 -27.72 6.21 -2.10
C ASN A 67 -28.15 7.56 -2.71
N ARG A 68 -27.70 7.87 -3.94
CA ARG A 68 -27.90 9.18 -4.56
C ARG A 68 -28.25 9.05 -6.04
N ASP A 69 -29.21 9.84 -6.51
CA ASP A 69 -29.58 9.86 -7.93
C ASP A 69 -28.62 10.70 -8.78
N ASP A 70 -28.02 11.75 -8.19
CA ASP A 70 -27.10 12.66 -8.88
C ASP A 70 -25.72 12.06 -9.17
N THR A 71 -25.45 10.86 -8.67
CA THR A 71 -24.21 10.10 -8.91
C THR A 71 -24.36 9.06 -10.03
N ASN A 72 -25.57 8.86 -10.56
CA ASN A 72 -25.82 7.93 -11.65
C ASN A 72 -25.07 8.35 -12.93
N GLY A 73 -24.33 7.41 -13.52
CA GLY A 73 -23.47 7.64 -14.68
C GLY A 73 -22.21 8.45 -14.40
N GLN A 74 -21.90 8.75 -13.13
CA GLN A 74 -20.77 9.61 -12.77
C GLN A 74 -19.52 8.81 -12.38
N ILE A 75 -18.38 9.52 -12.35
CA ILE A 75 -17.07 8.99 -11.98
C ILE A 75 -16.45 9.87 -10.89
N TYR A 76 -15.97 9.24 -9.82
CA TYR A 76 -15.31 9.91 -8.70
C TYR A 76 -13.99 9.22 -8.37
N ASN A 77 -12.96 10.00 -8.03
CA ASN A 77 -11.78 9.46 -7.36
C ASN A 77 -12.05 9.43 -5.86
N VAL A 78 -11.69 8.34 -5.19
CA VAL A 78 -11.73 8.23 -3.72
C VAL A 78 -10.29 8.24 -3.23
N VAL A 79 -9.84 9.37 -2.70
CA VAL A 79 -8.45 9.59 -2.27
C VAL A 79 -8.48 10.37 -0.97
N ASP A 80 -7.53 10.08 -0.08
CA ASP A 80 -7.34 10.78 1.19
C ASP A 80 -6.64 12.14 1.02
N ASP A 81 -6.38 12.81 2.14
CA ASP A 81 -5.81 14.16 2.20
C ASP A 81 -4.31 14.17 2.52
N ALA A 82 -3.66 13.02 2.45
CA ALA A 82 -2.27 12.87 2.87
C ALA A 82 -1.29 13.45 1.85
N ASP A 83 -1.65 13.47 0.56
CA ASP A 83 -0.73 13.73 -0.55
C ASP A 83 0.55 12.86 -0.47
N SER A 84 0.35 11.62 -0.04
CA SER A 84 1.36 10.63 0.32
C SER A 84 2.46 10.49 -0.74
N THR A 85 3.68 10.30 -0.26
CA THR A 85 4.87 10.05 -1.06
C THR A 85 5.56 8.77 -0.60
N GLN A 86 6.49 8.27 -1.41
CA GLN A 86 7.37 7.19 -1.00
C GLN A 86 8.10 7.53 0.31
N GLY A 87 8.54 8.77 0.47
CA GLY A 87 9.12 9.29 1.71
C GLY A 87 8.17 9.22 2.89
N SER A 88 6.96 9.78 2.78
CA SER A 88 6.02 9.79 3.91
C SER A 88 5.63 8.39 4.37
N ILE A 89 5.43 7.46 3.42
CA ILE A 89 5.11 6.06 3.72
C ILE A 89 6.31 5.34 4.32
N SER A 90 7.50 5.49 3.74
CA SER A 90 8.71 4.83 4.26
C SER A 90 9.11 5.34 5.64
N ASN A 91 8.85 6.60 5.98
CA ASN A 91 9.05 7.13 7.33
C ASN A 91 8.15 6.41 8.35
N ILE A 92 6.86 6.22 8.05
CA ILE A 92 5.94 5.46 8.92
C ILE A 92 6.47 4.05 9.15
N LEU A 93 6.95 3.38 8.10
CA LEU A 93 7.49 2.02 8.21
C LEU A 93 8.83 1.98 8.95
N ALA A 94 9.69 2.98 8.76
CA ALA A 94 10.95 3.11 9.49
C ALA A 94 10.70 3.33 10.99
N ASP A 95 9.72 4.15 11.37
CA ASP A 95 9.33 4.37 12.76
C ASP A 95 8.79 3.09 13.42
N ILE A 96 8.07 2.26 12.65
CA ILE A 96 7.51 1.00 13.14
C ILE A 96 8.59 -0.06 13.31
N PHE A 97 9.39 -0.31 12.27
CA PHE A 97 10.32 -1.45 12.22
C PHE A 97 11.74 -1.10 12.63
N ASN A 98 12.04 0.17 12.90
CA ASN A 98 13.40 0.67 13.17
C ASN A 98 14.40 0.27 12.07
N VAL A 99 13.97 0.34 10.81
CA VAL A 99 14.81 0.06 9.63
C VAL A 99 15.43 1.35 9.10
N LYS A 100 16.63 1.24 8.53
CA LYS A 100 17.21 2.35 7.75
C LYS A 100 16.66 2.33 6.33
N VAL A 101 16.22 3.49 5.84
CA VAL A 101 15.75 3.68 4.47
C VAL A 101 16.71 4.61 3.72
N ASP A 102 17.08 4.22 2.50
CA ASP A 102 17.87 5.05 1.58
C ASP A 102 17.22 5.05 0.18
N TYR A 103 17.66 5.92 -0.71
CA TYR A 103 17.12 6.08 -2.05
C TYR A 103 18.24 6.07 -3.11
N TYR A 104 18.07 5.35 -4.21
CA TYR A 104 18.97 5.50 -5.38
C TYR A 104 18.77 6.85 -6.07
N GLY A 105 17.52 7.34 -6.06
CA GLY A 105 17.16 8.64 -6.63
C GLY A 105 16.93 8.59 -8.14
N ASN A 106 16.28 9.63 -8.68
CA ASN A 106 15.66 9.56 -10.00
C ASN A 106 16.65 9.35 -11.16
N ILE A 107 17.86 9.91 -11.08
CA ILE A 107 18.85 9.82 -12.16
C ILE A 107 19.35 8.39 -12.33
N VAL A 108 19.74 7.75 -11.23
CA VAL A 108 20.21 6.36 -11.24
C VAL A 108 19.06 5.44 -11.65
N SER A 109 17.87 5.69 -11.12
CA SER A 109 16.70 4.83 -11.32
C SER A 109 16.11 4.87 -12.72
N ALA A 110 16.27 5.97 -13.45
CA ALA A 110 15.75 6.10 -14.81
C ALA A 110 16.43 5.19 -15.84
N VAL A 111 17.61 4.65 -15.53
CA VAL A 111 18.38 3.77 -16.43
C VAL A 111 18.42 2.32 -15.96
N VAL A 112 17.72 1.99 -14.87
CA VAL A 112 17.66 0.64 -14.31
C VAL A 112 16.68 -0.21 -15.11
N ASP A 113 17.06 -1.46 -15.38
CA ASP A 113 16.12 -2.47 -15.84
C ASP A 113 15.18 -2.84 -14.68
N LEU A 114 13.92 -2.43 -14.79
CA LEU A 114 12.92 -2.65 -13.74
C LEU A 114 12.58 -4.13 -13.57
N VAL A 115 12.74 -4.96 -14.61
CA VAL A 115 12.53 -6.40 -14.50
C VAL A 115 13.64 -7.01 -13.68
N GLY A 116 14.91 -6.78 -14.06
CA GLY A 116 16.06 -7.23 -13.27
C GLY A 116 16.04 -6.71 -11.83
N ALA A 117 15.67 -5.45 -11.59
CA ALA A 117 15.55 -4.91 -10.23
C ALA A 117 14.44 -5.59 -9.41
N ALA A 118 13.34 -5.99 -10.04
CA ALA A 118 12.29 -6.76 -9.40
C ALA A 118 12.77 -8.19 -9.09
N ASP A 119 13.47 -8.83 -10.01
CA ASP A 119 14.05 -10.17 -9.82
C ASP A 119 15.08 -10.18 -8.67
N ASP A 120 15.99 -9.20 -8.63
CA ASP A 120 16.95 -9.04 -7.53
C ASP A 120 16.24 -8.85 -6.17
N ALA A 121 15.16 -8.07 -6.14
CA ALA A 121 14.35 -7.90 -4.94
C ALA A 121 13.65 -9.21 -4.54
N ASN A 122 13.12 -9.96 -5.52
CA ASN A 122 12.46 -11.23 -5.30
C ASN A 122 13.41 -12.28 -4.71
N ASP A 123 14.61 -12.42 -5.26
CA ASP A 123 15.66 -13.32 -4.76
C ASP A 123 16.00 -13.01 -3.30
N LYS A 124 16.00 -11.72 -2.95
CA LYS A 124 16.28 -11.25 -1.59
C LYS A 124 15.11 -11.45 -0.62
N HIS A 125 13.87 -11.35 -1.08
CA HIS A 125 12.70 -11.39 -0.20
C HIS A 125 12.15 -12.80 0.03
N LEU A 126 12.09 -13.62 -1.03
CA LEU A 126 11.30 -14.85 -1.02
C LEU A 126 11.89 -15.92 -0.09
N VAL A 127 13.21 -16.06 -0.04
CA VAL A 127 13.87 -17.06 0.82
C VAL A 127 13.69 -16.72 2.30
N PRO A 128 14.06 -15.51 2.79
CA PRO A 128 13.83 -15.15 4.20
C PRO A 128 12.35 -15.26 4.60
N TRP A 129 11.43 -14.84 3.72
CA TRP A 129 10.00 -14.98 4.00
C TRP A 129 9.58 -16.44 4.19
N ALA A 130 10.02 -17.35 3.31
CA ALA A 130 9.69 -18.77 3.40
C ALA A 130 10.29 -19.42 4.66
N GLU A 131 11.50 -19.04 5.05
CA GLU A 131 12.15 -19.52 6.28
C GLU A 131 11.40 -19.07 7.52
N VAL A 132 11.01 -17.80 7.59
CA VAL A 132 10.30 -17.27 8.75
C VAL A 132 8.85 -17.77 8.81
N CYS A 133 8.17 -17.93 7.67
CA CYS A 133 6.88 -18.62 7.62
C CYS A 133 6.97 -20.03 8.20
N ARG A 134 8.00 -20.81 7.81
CA ARG A 134 8.20 -22.18 8.33
C ARG A 134 8.49 -22.18 9.83
N LYS A 135 9.31 -21.24 10.31
CA LYS A 135 9.66 -21.10 11.72
C LYS A 135 8.44 -20.81 12.59
N ASP A 136 7.53 -19.97 12.10
CA ASP A 136 6.35 -19.53 12.83
C ASP A 136 5.08 -20.37 12.54
N ASP A 137 5.25 -21.54 11.91
CA ASP A 137 4.17 -22.48 11.56
C ASP A 137 3.07 -21.86 10.66
N ILE A 138 3.47 -20.97 9.76
CA ILE A 138 2.61 -20.38 8.72
C ILE A 138 2.64 -21.30 7.50
N LEU A 139 1.73 -22.28 7.48
CA LEU A 139 1.66 -23.30 6.43
C LEU A 139 1.05 -22.80 5.12
N ASN A 140 0.18 -21.79 5.19
CA ASN A 140 -0.46 -21.18 4.03
C ASN A 140 -0.73 -19.70 4.32
N THR A 141 -0.34 -18.82 3.40
CA THR A 141 -0.57 -17.39 3.51
C THR A 141 -0.96 -16.82 2.15
N PRO A 142 -1.96 -15.91 2.10
CA PRO A 142 -2.28 -15.17 0.88
C PRO A 142 -1.30 -14.01 0.64
N LEU A 143 -0.33 -13.80 1.54
CA LEU A 143 0.67 -12.74 1.46
C LEU A 143 1.90 -13.25 0.71
N SER A 144 2.39 -12.45 -0.22
CA SER A 144 3.60 -12.73 -0.97
C SER A 144 4.47 -11.48 -1.00
N PRO A 145 5.75 -11.56 -0.60
CA PRO A 145 6.68 -10.43 -0.73
C PRO A 145 7.21 -10.29 -2.16
N HIS A 146 6.63 -11.03 -3.12
CA HIS A 146 6.95 -10.90 -4.53
C HIS A 146 6.69 -9.47 -5.00
N MET A 147 7.66 -8.93 -5.72
CA MET A 147 7.65 -7.62 -6.32
C MET A 147 7.44 -7.78 -7.82
N ASP A 148 6.30 -7.33 -8.31
CA ASP A 148 6.09 -7.13 -9.74
C ASP A 148 6.83 -5.85 -10.19
N SER A 149 7.46 -5.90 -11.36
CA SER A 149 8.18 -4.74 -11.92
C SER A 149 7.28 -3.52 -12.15
N GLU A 150 5.96 -3.73 -12.29
CA GLU A 150 4.98 -2.64 -12.37
C GLU A 150 4.94 -1.76 -11.10
N LEU A 151 5.22 -2.34 -9.94
CA LEU A 151 5.28 -1.62 -8.67
C LEU A 151 6.50 -0.70 -8.58
N LEU A 152 7.51 -0.93 -9.42
CA LEU A 152 8.73 -0.12 -9.54
C LEU A 152 8.61 0.97 -10.60
N LEU A 153 7.47 1.10 -11.29
CA LEU A 153 7.29 2.14 -12.29
C LEU A 153 7.24 3.54 -11.66
N HIS A 154 7.86 4.51 -12.33
CA HIS A 154 7.82 5.92 -11.95
C HIS A 154 6.51 6.61 -12.35
N LYS A 155 5.37 6.06 -11.91
CA LYS A 155 4.04 6.61 -12.21
C LYS A 155 3.64 7.65 -11.16
N HIS A 156 3.76 8.92 -11.50
CA HIS A 156 3.32 10.05 -10.66
C HIS A 156 1.80 10.27 -10.69
N LEU A 157 1.01 9.25 -10.38
CA LEU A 157 -0.44 9.39 -10.36
C LEU A 157 -0.87 10.07 -9.05
N ARG A 158 -1.18 11.36 -9.17
CA ARG A 158 -1.78 12.18 -8.11
C ARG A 158 -3.27 12.34 -8.39
N LEU A 159 -4.11 11.72 -7.57
CA LEU A 159 -5.56 11.83 -7.73
C LEU A 159 -6.10 13.08 -7.03
N ASP A 160 -7.13 13.68 -7.61
CA ASP A 160 -7.94 14.73 -6.98
C ASP A 160 -9.30 14.17 -6.54
N GLY A 161 -9.58 14.27 -5.24
CA GLY A 161 -10.85 13.86 -4.62
C GLY A 161 -11.88 14.98 -4.52
N GLY A 162 -11.57 16.19 -5.02
CA GLY A 162 -12.41 17.38 -4.86
C GLY A 162 -13.86 17.18 -5.32
N ARG A 163 -14.07 16.47 -6.44
CA ARG A 163 -15.41 16.20 -6.97
C ARG A 163 -16.30 15.41 -6.00
N LEU A 164 -15.74 14.42 -5.29
CA LEU A 164 -16.50 13.64 -4.30
C LEU A 164 -16.82 14.48 -3.07
N LYS A 165 -15.85 15.30 -2.61
CA LYS A 165 -16.04 16.21 -1.46
C LYS A 165 -17.07 17.31 -1.72
N GLN A 166 -17.17 17.80 -2.95
CA GLN A 166 -18.19 18.79 -3.34
C GLN A 166 -19.63 18.27 -3.16
N LEU A 167 -19.83 16.94 -3.13
CA LEU A 167 -21.12 16.33 -2.80
C LEU A 167 -21.43 16.31 -1.29
N GLY A 168 -20.46 16.68 -0.45
CA GLY A 168 -20.55 16.61 1.01
C GLY A 168 -19.92 15.36 1.64
N PHE A 169 -19.18 14.55 0.87
CA PHE A 169 -18.46 13.40 1.43
C PHE A 169 -17.30 13.87 2.31
N THR A 170 -17.17 13.27 3.50
CA THR A 170 -16.08 13.54 4.45
C THR A 170 -15.28 12.28 4.72
N LEU A 171 -13.96 12.40 4.78
CA LEU A 171 -13.05 11.30 5.12
C LEU A 171 -13.06 11.06 6.63
N SER A 172 -13.04 9.79 7.05
CA SER A 172 -12.83 9.40 8.45
C SER A 172 -11.35 9.19 8.73
N GLU A 173 -10.58 8.74 7.74
CA GLU A 173 -9.16 8.45 7.83
C GLU A 173 -8.42 9.32 6.80
N PRO A 174 -8.09 10.58 7.15
CA PRO A 174 -7.58 11.54 6.17
C PRO A 174 -6.13 11.28 5.73
N ARG A 175 -5.42 10.35 6.38
CA ARG A 175 -4.03 9.98 6.04
C ARG A 175 -3.62 8.65 6.66
N PRO A 176 -2.63 7.94 6.08
CA PRO A 176 -2.00 6.80 6.74
C PRO A 176 -1.30 7.20 8.04
N THR A 177 -1.43 6.35 9.06
CA THR A 177 -0.79 6.53 10.37
C THR A 177 -0.04 5.26 10.79
N VAL A 178 0.79 5.38 11.83
CA VAL A 178 1.46 4.23 12.45
C VAL A 178 0.43 3.23 12.98
N GLU A 179 -0.65 3.71 13.57
CA GLU A 179 -1.74 2.92 14.12
C GLU A 179 -2.46 2.12 13.03
N ASN A 180 -2.73 2.72 11.87
CA ASN A 180 -3.34 1.99 10.75
C ASN A 180 -2.44 0.83 10.29
N VAL A 181 -1.12 1.02 10.21
CA VAL A 181 -0.19 -0.05 9.80
C VAL A 181 -0.11 -1.16 10.86
N LYS A 182 -0.10 -0.80 12.14
CA LYS A 182 -0.14 -1.78 13.24
C LYS A 182 -1.44 -2.60 13.21
N GLU A 183 -2.58 -1.96 12.96
CA GLU A 183 -3.87 -2.64 12.82
C GLU A 183 -3.85 -3.68 11.69
N ILE A 184 -3.25 -3.35 10.54
CA ILE A 184 -3.07 -4.30 9.42
C ILE A 184 -2.22 -5.51 9.86
N LEU A 185 -1.09 -5.27 10.53
CA LEU A 185 -0.21 -6.33 11.01
C LEU A 185 -0.91 -7.23 12.03
N ASP A 186 -1.60 -6.63 13.00
CA ASP A 186 -2.32 -7.34 14.05
C ASP A 186 -3.41 -8.24 13.46
N ASP A 187 -4.13 -7.77 12.43
CA ASP A 187 -5.14 -8.56 11.72
C ASP A 187 -4.54 -9.80 11.04
N PHE A 188 -3.44 -9.63 10.28
CA PHE A 188 -2.79 -10.76 9.61
C PHE A 188 -2.10 -11.73 10.58
N VAL A 189 -1.55 -11.25 11.69
CA VAL A 189 -1.02 -12.10 12.76
C VAL A 189 -2.14 -12.89 13.43
N LYS A 190 -3.26 -12.25 13.75
CA LYS A 190 -4.43 -12.92 14.34
C LYS A 190 -4.99 -14.00 13.42
N MET A 191 -4.96 -13.77 12.10
CA MET A 191 -5.34 -14.77 11.10
C MET A 191 -4.30 -15.88 10.90
N LYS A 192 -3.13 -15.81 11.55
CA LYS A 192 -1.99 -16.73 11.36
C LYS A 192 -1.51 -16.82 9.91
N VAL A 193 -1.46 -15.68 9.24
CA VAL A 193 -0.96 -15.58 7.86
C VAL A 193 0.21 -14.60 7.71
N PHE A 194 0.59 -13.91 8.79
CA PHE A 194 1.83 -13.14 8.87
C PHE A 194 2.74 -13.72 9.96
N PRO A 195 4.05 -13.94 9.69
CA PRO A 195 4.97 -14.48 10.69
C PRO A 195 5.25 -13.50 11.84
N VAL A 196 5.03 -13.94 13.08
CA VAL A 196 5.24 -13.11 14.28
C VAL A 196 6.72 -12.74 14.51
N SER A 197 7.65 -13.54 14.01
CA SER A 197 9.10 -13.27 14.02
C SER A 197 9.48 -12.05 13.17
N LEU A 198 8.59 -11.59 12.29
CA LEU A 198 8.79 -10.39 11.47
C LEU A 198 8.15 -9.13 12.07
N LEU A 199 7.47 -9.23 13.22
CA LEU A 199 6.93 -8.05 13.90
C LEU A 199 8.05 -7.08 14.33
N PRO A 200 7.71 -5.78 14.52
CA PRO A 200 8.60 -4.76 15.08
C PRO A 200 9.44 -5.22 16.26
#